data_AF-A0A177DV41-F1
#
_entry.id   AF-A0A177DV41-F1
#
_cell.length_a   1.000
_cell.length_b   1.000
_cell.length_c   1.000
_cell.angle_alpha   90.00
_cell.angle_beta   90.00
_cell.angle_gamma   90.00
#
_symmetry.space_group_name_H-M   'P 1'
#
loop_
_entity.id
_entity.type
_entity.pdbx_description
1 polymer ?
#
loop_
_entity_poly.entity_id
_entity_poly.type
_entity_poly.pdbx_seq_one_letter_code
_entity_poly.pdbx_strand_id
1 'polypeptide(L)'
;MFPNIADILESAPTTTLTSTPITPASEITMASDPITHIVLFKYRQDISWSDLESHFKSFMSLQQKSLDPHTGKPLIQSLKAGKNRSWEPFSKGMTHGFVLEFANQADLDYYLTTEPVHKAFSQAAKPLIEDSLVIDIKDGVLFGSPAEHPSAREDGVRRGTCHCESIHWTAKLENAEHVLCHCSTCQKLGGGPYSCNQIIPKEELQIISGEENIRQYRYKGASGKFVRCYFCKICTSHIYHHQDVMPEKIIVRTLLLEGGENMPATAEIFGEGRLAWVQELSKQL
;
A
#
# COMPACT_ATOMS: atom_id res chain seq x y z
N MET A 1 -27.19 28.46 1.28
CA MET A 1 -25.98 29.19 0.82
C MET A 1 -24.98 29.03 1.95
N PHE A 2 -24.07 28.07 1.80
CA PHE A 2 -23.24 27.49 2.86
C PHE A 2 -21.88 27.09 2.26
N PRO A 3 -20.81 27.03 3.07
CA PRO A 3 -19.46 27.41 2.67
C PRO A 3 -18.81 26.41 1.71
N ASN A 4 -17.84 26.93 0.96
CA ASN A 4 -17.08 26.21 -0.05
C ASN A 4 -16.03 25.32 0.64
N ILE A 5 -15.72 24.15 0.07
CA ILE A 5 -14.65 23.24 0.54
C ILE A 5 -13.28 23.94 0.63
N ALA A 6 -13.10 25.05 -0.10
CA ALA A 6 -11.94 25.93 0.01
C ALA A 6 -11.71 26.48 1.44
N ASP A 7 -12.77 26.73 2.20
CA ASP A 7 -12.70 27.46 3.47
C ASP A 7 -12.21 26.61 4.66
N ILE A 8 -12.03 25.30 4.48
CA ILE A 8 -11.62 24.35 5.55
C ILE A 8 -10.10 24.09 5.56
N LEU A 9 -9.37 24.45 4.50
CA LEU A 9 -7.95 24.09 4.32
C LEU A 9 -6.94 25.23 4.57
N GLU A 10 -7.38 26.45 4.95
CA GLU A 10 -6.51 27.64 4.99
C GLU A 10 -5.87 28.00 6.35
N SER A 11 -5.94 27.15 7.39
CA SER A 11 -5.34 27.47 8.70
C SER A 11 -4.06 26.68 9.00
N ALA A 12 -2.97 26.95 8.29
CA ALA A 12 -1.62 26.53 8.71
C ALA A 12 -0.59 27.67 8.48
N PRO A 13 0.27 27.98 9.48
CA PRO A 13 1.18 29.11 9.41
C PRO A 13 2.39 28.83 8.51
N THR A 14 2.74 29.83 7.68
CA THR A 14 3.90 29.83 6.78
C THR A 14 5.20 29.99 7.58
N THR A 15 6.04 28.97 7.61
CA THR A 15 7.42 29.08 8.13
C THR A 15 8.40 29.25 6.97
N THR A 16 9.04 30.41 6.89
CA THR A 16 10.10 30.75 5.93
C THR A 16 11.37 29.92 6.18
N LEU A 17 11.82 29.18 5.17
CA LEU A 17 13.10 28.46 5.16
C LEU A 17 14.21 29.37 4.63
N THR A 18 15.18 29.67 5.49
CA THR A 18 16.47 30.28 5.10
C THR A 18 17.45 29.19 4.67
N SER A 19 18.00 29.33 3.47
CA SER A 19 19.00 28.43 2.87
C SER A 19 20.38 28.59 3.51
N THR A 20 21.00 27.50 3.95
CA THR A 20 22.42 27.42 4.30
C THR A 20 23.24 26.77 3.17
N PRO A 21 24.56 27.08 3.07
CA PRO A 21 25.37 26.73 1.90
C PRO A 21 25.87 25.28 1.93
N ILE A 22 25.90 24.67 0.75
CA ILE A 22 26.34 23.30 0.46
C ILE A 22 27.86 23.19 0.56
N THR A 23 28.35 22.23 1.37
CA THR A 23 29.78 21.81 1.43
C THR A 23 29.95 20.55 0.56
N PRO A 24 31.10 20.33 -0.13
CA PRO A 24 31.20 19.30 -1.16
C PRO A 24 31.25 17.88 -0.58
N ALA A 25 30.70 16.95 -1.36
CA ALA A 25 30.56 15.53 -1.07
C ALA A 25 31.89 14.83 -0.75
N SER A 26 32.02 14.37 0.48
CA SER A 26 32.90 13.26 0.86
C SER A 26 32.19 11.94 0.62
N GLU A 27 32.88 10.97 0.00
CA GLU A 27 32.42 9.61 -0.27
C GLU A 27 31.66 9.01 0.93
N ILE A 28 30.33 8.88 0.78
CA ILE A 28 29.49 8.17 1.74
C ILE A 28 29.71 6.68 1.49
N THR A 29 30.58 6.05 2.28
CA THR A 29 30.44 4.63 2.54
C THR A 29 29.06 4.46 3.19
N MET A 30 28.07 3.99 2.43
CA MET A 30 26.74 3.65 2.95
C MET A 30 26.94 2.67 4.11
N ALA A 31 26.72 3.13 5.34
CA ALA A 31 26.74 2.26 6.50
C ALA A 31 25.64 1.22 6.29
N SER A 32 26.00 -0.06 6.34
CA SER A 32 25.00 -1.14 6.35
C SER A 32 24.14 -0.99 7.60
N ASP A 33 22.82 -1.03 7.44
CA ASP A 33 21.84 -1.00 8.53
C ASP A 33 20.99 -2.28 8.43
N PRO A 34 21.55 -3.43 8.86
CA PRO A 34 20.96 -4.73 8.58
C PRO A 34 19.61 -4.92 9.27
N ILE A 35 18.72 -5.64 8.60
CA ILE A 35 17.39 -5.93 9.11
C ILE A 35 17.18 -7.43 9.14
N THR A 36 16.72 -7.92 10.29
CA THR A 36 16.35 -9.32 10.47
C THR A 36 14.85 -9.48 10.29
N HIS A 37 14.45 -10.21 9.25
CA HIS A 37 13.07 -10.58 8.97
C HIS A 37 12.78 -11.98 9.53
N ILE A 38 11.89 -12.05 10.51
CA ILE A 38 11.51 -13.28 11.22
C ILE A 38 10.11 -13.66 10.81
N VAL A 39 9.95 -14.88 10.29
CA VAL A 39 8.65 -15.44 9.92
C VAL A 39 8.42 -16.74 10.65
N LEU A 40 7.28 -16.87 11.31
CA LEU A 40 6.83 -18.09 11.96
C LEU A 40 5.60 -18.61 11.24
N PHE A 41 5.56 -19.92 10.98
CA PHE A 41 4.43 -20.57 10.31
C PHE A 41 3.78 -21.64 11.18
N LYS A 42 2.45 -21.61 11.18
CA LYS A 42 1.59 -22.73 11.52
C LYS A 42 1.11 -23.36 10.21
N TYR A 43 1.55 -24.57 9.92
CA TYR A 43 1.08 -25.31 8.74
C TYR A 43 -0.23 -26.02 9.04
N ARG A 44 -1.06 -26.20 8.01
CA ARG A 44 -2.28 -27.01 8.17
C ARG A 44 -1.93 -28.46 8.51
N GLN A 45 -2.83 -29.10 9.26
CA GLN A 45 -2.65 -30.48 9.71
C GLN A 45 -2.81 -31.53 8.61
N ASP A 46 -3.48 -31.19 7.50
CA ASP A 46 -3.81 -32.09 6.40
C ASP A 46 -2.75 -32.13 5.29
N ILE A 47 -1.62 -31.46 5.48
CA ILE A 47 -0.59 -31.34 4.44
C ILE A 47 0.22 -32.62 4.31
N SER A 48 0.46 -33.03 3.06
CA SER A 48 1.32 -34.17 2.77
C SER A 48 2.78 -33.87 3.09
N TRP A 49 3.51 -34.89 3.50
CA TRP A 49 4.94 -34.74 3.78
C TRP A 49 5.74 -34.30 2.55
N SER A 50 5.36 -34.76 1.34
CA SER A 50 5.97 -34.33 0.09
C SER A 50 5.78 -32.84 -0.21
N ASP A 51 4.61 -32.29 0.12
CA ASP A 51 4.35 -30.85 -0.06
C ASP A 51 5.19 -30.02 0.89
N LEU A 52 5.31 -30.44 2.16
CA LEU A 52 6.20 -29.79 3.12
C LEU A 52 7.67 -29.86 2.68
N GLU A 53 8.13 -31.02 2.22
CA GLU A 53 9.51 -31.20 1.78
C GLU A 53 9.81 -30.29 0.56
N SER A 54 8.90 -30.25 -0.41
CA SER A 54 9.00 -29.35 -1.57
C SER A 54 9.00 -27.88 -1.15
N HIS A 55 8.09 -27.51 -0.24
CA HIS A 55 8.00 -26.16 0.29
C HIS A 55 9.29 -25.72 1.00
N PHE A 56 9.86 -26.56 1.88
CA PHE A 56 11.12 -26.26 2.55
C PHE A 56 12.29 -26.16 1.58
N LYS A 57 12.37 -27.05 0.57
CA LYS A 57 13.37 -26.93 -0.49
C LYS A 57 13.24 -25.60 -1.23
N SER A 58 12.01 -25.19 -1.54
CA SER A 58 11.75 -23.91 -2.18
C SER A 58 12.21 -22.75 -1.29
N PHE A 59 11.85 -22.76 0.00
CA PHE A 59 12.24 -21.73 0.96
C PHE A 59 13.77 -21.61 1.04
N MET A 60 14.47 -22.73 1.24
CA MET A 60 15.93 -22.70 1.39
C MET A 60 16.63 -22.21 0.11
N SER A 61 15.99 -22.37 -1.06
CA SER A 61 16.52 -21.86 -2.32
C SER A 61 16.37 -20.34 -2.51
N LEU A 62 15.55 -19.66 -1.69
CA LEU A 62 15.34 -18.21 -1.80
C LEU A 62 16.65 -17.45 -1.64
N GLN A 63 17.52 -17.86 -0.72
CA GLN A 63 18.82 -17.20 -0.52
C GLN A 63 19.66 -17.12 -1.80
N GLN A 64 19.56 -18.11 -2.68
CA GLN A 64 20.33 -18.15 -3.94
C GLN A 64 19.58 -17.54 -5.12
N LYS A 65 18.25 -17.51 -5.07
CA LYS A 65 17.38 -17.10 -6.19
C LYS A 65 16.91 -15.65 -6.08
N SER A 66 16.78 -15.13 -4.87
CA SER A 66 16.34 -13.77 -4.63
C SER A 66 17.51 -12.82 -4.77
N LEU A 67 17.64 -12.24 -5.97
CA LEU A 67 18.76 -11.42 -6.38
C LEU A 67 18.31 -9.97 -6.61
N ASP A 68 19.15 -9.03 -6.20
CA ASP A 68 19.00 -7.63 -6.53
C ASP A 68 19.13 -7.43 -8.05
N PRO A 69 18.16 -6.78 -8.71
CA PRO A 69 18.11 -6.68 -10.17
C PRO A 69 19.21 -5.78 -10.77
N HIS A 70 19.84 -4.92 -9.96
CA HIS A 70 20.85 -3.96 -10.41
C HIS A 70 22.27 -4.52 -10.26
N THR A 71 22.52 -5.22 -9.16
CA THR A 71 23.84 -5.70 -8.76
C THR A 71 24.01 -7.20 -8.96
N GLY A 72 22.92 -7.95 -9.09
CA GLY A 72 22.92 -9.41 -9.18
C GLY A 72 23.33 -10.11 -7.88
N LYS A 73 23.45 -9.38 -6.76
CA LYS A 73 23.82 -9.95 -5.46
C LYS A 73 22.59 -10.52 -4.75
N PRO A 74 22.76 -11.53 -3.87
CA PRO A 74 21.67 -12.02 -3.04
C PRO A 74 21.07 -10.91 -2.16
N LEU A 75 19.75 -10.79 -2.16
CA LEU A 75 19.02 -9.90 -1.24
C LEU A 75 19.08 -10.44 0.19
N ILE A 76 18.95 -11.77 0.33
CA ILE A 76 19.01 -12.47 1.62
C ILE A 76 20.48 -12.79 1.92
N GLN A 77 21.07 -12.07 2.87
CA GLN A 77 22.45 -12.23 3.30
C GLN A 77 22.65 -13.53 4.09
N SER A 78 21.72 -13.83 5.00
CA SER A 78 21.73 -15.08 5.76
C SER A 78 20.31 -15.63 5.94
N LEU A 79 20.21 -16.95 6.06
CA LEU A 79 18.93 -17.66 6.22
C LEU A 79 19.12 -18.79 7.23
N LYS A 80 18.30 -18.79 8.28
CA LYS A 80 18.18 -19.88 9.26
C LYS A 80 16.74 -20.35 9.30
N ALA A 81 16.53 -21.65 9.44
CA ALA A 81 15.20 -22.22 9.52
C ALA A 81 15.17 -23.44 10.43
N GLY A 82 14.03 -23.68 11.08
CA GLY A 82 13.89 -24.84 11.95
C GLY A 82 12.48 -25.07 12.44
N LYS A 83 12.23 -26.29 12.91
CA LYS A 83 11.02 -26.67 13.63
C LYS A 83 11.11 -26.16 15.07
N ASN A 84 9.99 -25.68 15.61
CA ASN A 84 9.88 -25.29 17.01
C ASN A 84 10.29 -26.47 17.92
N ARG A 85 11.19 -26.19 18.85
CA ARG A 85 11.67 -27.11 19.89
C ARG A 85 11.43 -26.58 21.29
N SER A 86 10.86 -25.37 21.43
CA SER A 86 10.48 -24.84 22.74
C SER A 86 9.35 -25.68 23.31
N TRP A 87 9.54 -26.08 24.57
CA TRP A 87 8.54 -26.81 25.36
C TRP A 87 7.57 -25.86 26.07
N GLU A 88 7.83 -24.55 26.01
CA GLU A 88 6.99 -23.54 26.64
C GLU A 88 5.66 -23.34 25.89
N PRO A 89 4.57 -22.97 26.58
CA PRO A 89 3.23 -22.90 26.00
C PRO A 89 2.98 -21.63 25.16
N PHE A 90 4.01 -20.84 24.86
CA PHE A 90 3.88 -19.51 24.25
C PHE A 90 4.08 -19.47 22.73
N SER A 91 4.19 -20.63 22.08
CA SER A 91 4.39 -20.71 20.63
C SER A 91 3.20 -20.19 19.81
N LYS A 92 2.03 -20.00 20.44
CA LYS A 92 0.76 -19.65 19.76
C LYS A 92 0.44 -20.61 18.61
N GLY A 93 0.86 -21.86 18.72
CA GLY A 93 0.67 -22.89 17.69
C GLY A 93 1.65 -22.81 16.51
N MET A 94 2.58 -21.85 16.48
CA MET A 94 3.60 -21.79 15.44
C MET A 94 4.55 -23.00 15.53
N THR A 95 4.80 -23.61 14.38
CA THR A 95 5.48 -24.91 14.28
C THR A 95 6.89 -24.80 13.71
N HIS A 96 7.17 -23.78 12.91
CA HIS A 96 8.46 -23.55 12.27
C HIS A 96 8.78 -22.06 12.29
N GLY A 97 10.06 -21.73 12.40
CA GLY A 97 10.57 -20.37 12.33
C GLY A 97 11.66 -20.25 11.27
N PHE A 98 11.67 -19.10 10.63
CA PHE A 98 12.60 -18.70 9.57
C PHE A 98 13.14 -17.32 9.93
N VAL A 99 14.46 -17.15 9.85
CA VAL A 99 15.16 -15.91 10.18
C VAL A 99 16.02 -15.56 8.98
N LEU A 100 15.71 -14.45 8.34
CA LEU A 100 16.39 -13.93 7.17
C LEU A 100 17.04 -12.60 7.52
N GLU A 101 18.23 -12.34 6.98
CA GLU A 101 18.93 -11.08 7.16
C GLU A 101 19.09 -10.36 5.83
N PHE A 102 18.80 -9.06 5.81
CA PHE A 102 18.92 -8.17 4.65
C PHE A 102 19.90 -7.05 4.97
N ALA A 103 20.54 -6.50 3.93
CA ALA A 103 21.56 -5.49 4.11
C ALA A 103 21.00 -4.16 4.65
N ASN A 104 19.75 -3.85 4.28
CA ASN A 104 19.07 -2.59 4.58
C ASN A 104 17.54 -2.72 4.34
N GLN A 105 16.77 -1.69 4.70
CA GLN A 105 15.31 -1.64 4.53
C GLN A 105 14.86 -1.69 3.06
N ALA A 106 15.58 -1.02 2.15
CA ALA A 106 15.18 -0.97 0.75
C ALA A 106 15.24 -2.36 0.09
N ASP A 107 16.23 -3.18 0.45
CA ASP A 107 16.35 -4.56 -0.03
C ASP A 107 15.18 -5.42 0.47
N LEU A 108 14.83 -5.30 1.76
CA LEU A 108 13.69 -5.99 2.36
C LEU A 108 12.36 -5.53 1.73
N ASP A 109 12.19 -4.22 1.51
CA ASP A 109 10.99 -3.64 0.91
C ASP A 109 10.79 -4.13 -0.53
N TYR A 110 11.87 -4.15 -1.33
CA TYR A 110 11.83 -4.70 -2.68
C TYR A 110 11.46 -6.19 -2.65
N TYR A 111 12.11 -6.97 -1.78
CA TYR A 111 11.82 -8.39 -1.58
C TYR A 111 10.34 -8.63 -1.25
N LEU A 112 9.77 -7.88 -0.31
CA LEU A 112 8.38 -8.07 0.14
C LEU A 112 7.34 -7.56 -0.85
N THR A 113 7.62 -6.50 -1.60
CA THR A 113 6.59 -5.81 -2.41
C THR A 113 6.65 -6.11 -3.91
N THR A 114 7.84 -6.23 -4.48
CA THR A 114 8.04 -6.15 -5.93
C THR A 114 8.74 -7.38 -6.49
N GLU A 115 9.58 -8.05 -5.70
CA GLU A 115 10.39 -9.15 -6.19
C GLU A 115 9.53 -10.33 -6.71
N PRO A 116 9.71 -10.77 -7.97
CA PRO A 116 8.91 -11.85 -8.54
C PRO A 116 9.17 -13.21 -7.89
N VAL A 117 10.39 -13.47 -7.40
CA VAL A 117 10.78 -14.75 -6.80
C VAL A 117 10.06 -14.95 -5.46
N HIS A 118 10.16 -14.00 -4.53
CA HIS A 118 9.41 -14.02 -3.29
C HIS A 118 7.90 -14.02 -3.53
N LYS A 119 7.38 -13.20 -4.45
CA LYS A 119 5.95 -13.17 -4.76
C LYS A 119 5.42 -14.55 -5.19
N ALA A 120 6.14 -15.23 -6.08
CA ALA A 120 5.78 -16.58 -6.53
C ALA A 120 5.85 -17.60 -5.37
N PHE A 121 6.88 -17.52 -4.52
CA PHE A 121 7.00 -18.35 -3.33
C PHE A 121 5.82 -18.15 -2.38
N SER A 122 5.48 -16.90 -2.05
CA SER A 122 4.38 -16.56 -1.13
C SER A 122 3.03 -17.02 -1.66
N GLN A 123 2.78 -16.92 -2.96
CA GLN A 123 1.58 -17.48 -3.61
C GLN A 123 1.50 -19.00 -3.50
N ALA A 124 2.62 -19.70 -3.71
CA ALA A 124 2.69 -21.16 -3.59
C ALA A 124 2.62 -21.65 -2.13
N ALA A 125 3.09 -20.85 -1.18
CA ALA A 125 3.08 -21.16 0.25
C ALA A 125 1.71 -20.94 0.90
N LYS A 126 0.93 -19.96 0.43
CA LYS A 126 -0.40 -19.62 0.98
C LYS A 126 -1.34 -20.83 1.19
N PRO A 127 -1.50 -21.77 0.24
CA PRO A 127 -2.33 -22.96 0.45
C PRO A 127 -1.69 -24.01 1.38
N LEU A 128 -0.60 -23.75 2.07
CA LEU A 128 0.01 -24.65 3.07
C LEU A 128 -0.03 -24.06 4.49
N ILE A 129 -0.25 -22.75 4.59
CA ILE A 129 -0.14 -22.04 5.87
C ILE A 129 -1.55 -21.86 6.45
N GLU A 130 -1.73 -22.29 7.69
CA GLU A 130 -2.92 -22.01 8.49
C GLU A 130 -2.84 -20.59 9.09
N ASP A 131 -1.67 -20.23 9.61
CA ASP A 131 -1.41 -18.94 10.23
C ASP A 131 0.07 -18.56 10.14
N SER A 132 0.37 -17.25 10.19
CA SER A 132 1.72 -16.71 10.10
C SER A 132 1.92 -15.53 11.02
N LEU A 133 3.11 -15.44 11.63
CA LEU A 133 3.54 -14.27 12.40
C LEU A 133 4.85 -13.76 11.81
N VAL A 134 4.93 -12.44 11.59
CA VAL A 134 6.09 -11.79 10.99
C VAL A 134 6.57 -10.66 11.91
N ILE A 135 7.88 -10.56 12.12
CA ILE A 135 8.53 -9.47 12.86
C ILE A 135 9.82 -9.10 12.15
N ASP A 136 9.99 -7.81 11.90
CA ASP A 136 11.25 -7.23 11.45
C ASP A 136 11.93 -6.51 12.61
N ILE A 137 13.22 -6.78 12.81
CA ILE A 137 14.02 -6.14 13.86
C ILE A 137 15.31 -5.57 13.29
N LYS A 138 15.71 -4.41 13.83
CA LYS A 138 17.06 -3.87 13.71
C LYS A 138 17.77 -4.09 15.05
N ASP A 139 18.97 -4.65 15.01
CA ASP A 139 19.70 -4.98 16.22
C ASP A 139 19.93 -3.74 17.09
N GLY A 140 19.66 -3.85 18.39
CA GLY A 140 19.77 -2.75 19.35
C GLY A 140 18.69 -1.66 19.29
N VAL A 141 17.76 -1.68 18.33
CA VAL A 141 16.66 -0.69 18.24
C VAL A 141 15.44 -1.16 19.04
N LEU A 142 15.17 -0.49 20.17
CA LEU A 142 14.08 -0.86 21.10
C LEU A 142 12.93 0.17 21.17
N PHE A 143 13.13 1.36 20.63
CA PHE A 143 12.18 2.46 20.65
C PHE A 143 12.13 3.14 19.28
N GLY A 144 10.98 3.67 18.91
CA GLY A 144 10.80 4.39 17.65
C GLY A 144 9.34 4.43 17.22
N SER A 145 9.10 5.07 16.08
CA SER A 145 7.81 5.00 15.39
C SER A 145 7.53 3.56 14.91
N PRO A 146 6.25 3.20 14.72
CA PRO A 146 5.88 1.93 14.09
C PRO A 146 6.51 1.76 12.70
N ALA A 147 6.69 0.51 12.26
CA ALA A 147 7.12 0.23 10.89
C ALA A 147 6.09 0.76 9.87
N GLU A 148 6.58 1.44 8.83
CA GLU A 148 5.75 1.99 7.77
C GLU A 148 5.86 1.11 6.52
N HIS A 149 4.72 0.86 5.87
CA HIS A 149 4.71 0.09 4.63
C HIS A 149 5.41 0.89 3.51
N PRO A 150 6.18 0.29 2.59
CA PRO A 150 6.91 1.03 1.54
C PRO A 150 6.03 1.78 0.54
N SER A 151 4.71 1.55 0.55
CA SER A 151 3.76 2.38 -0.19
C SER A 151 3.44 3.71 0.50
N ALA A 152 3.88 3.91 1.74
CA ALA A 152 3.80 5.15 2.51
C ALA A 152 5.02 6.07 2.29
N ARG A 153 5.73 5.92 1.16
CA ARG A 153 6.98 6.63 0.83
C ARG A 153 7.01 8.09 1.30
N GLU A 154 8.18 8.52 1.78
CA GLU A 154 8.53 9.88 2.21
C GLU A 154 8.14 10.99 1.21
N ASP A 155 7.97 10.67 -0.07
CA ASP A 155 7.57 11.63 -1.11
C ASP A 155 6.05 11.70 -1.33
N GLY A 156 5.25 10.88 -0.65
CA GLY A 156 3.80 10.77 -0.78
C GLY A 156 3.32 10.05 -2.04
N VAL A 157 4.22 9.55 -2.91
CA VAL A 157 3.86 8.99 -4.22
C VAL A 157 3.43 7.53 -4.10
N ARG A 158 2.23 7.24 -4.63
CA ARG A 158 1.63 5.89 -4.65
C ARG A 158 1.35 5.45 -6.07
N ARG A 159 1.67 4.20 -6.38
CA ARG A 159 1.24 3.58 -7.65
C ARG A 159 -0.22 3.15 -7.55
N GLY A 160 -0.93 3.19 -8.66
CA GLY A 160 -2.28 2.67 -8.75
C GLY A 160 -2.49 1.91 -10.05
N THR A 161 -3.41 0.97 -9.99
CA THR A 161 -3.87 0.19 -11.14
C THR A 161 -5.38 0.11 -11.16
N CYS A 162 -5.96 0.08 -12.36
CA CYS A 162 -7.38 -0.25 -12.48
C CYS A 162 -7.57 -1.75 -12.15
N HIS A 163 -8.80 -2.19 -11.88
CA HIS A 163 -9.05 -3.58 -11.47
C HIS A 163 -8.49 -4.65 -12.45
N CYS A 164 -8.52 -4.38 -13.76
CA CYS A 164 -7.95 -5.30 -14.76
C CYS A 164 -6.46 -5.03 -15.09
N GLU A 165 -5.81 -4.13 -14.36
CA GLU A 165 -4.40 -3.77 -14.50
C GLU A 165 -4.00 -3.22 -15.89
N SER A 166 -4.96 -2.93 -16.77
CA SER A 166 -4.68 -2.36 -18.11
C SER A 166 -4.25 -0.88 -18.11
N ILE A 167 -4.31 -0.23 -16.95
CA ILE A 167 -3.95 1.18 -16.75
C ILE A 167 -3.15 1.28 -15.47
N HIS A 168 -2.00 1.94 -15.55
CA HIS A 168 -1.10 2.21 -14.42
C HIS A 168 -0.89 3.71 -14.28
N TRP A 169 -0.88 4.20 -13.05
CA TRP A 169 -0.60 5.60 -12.74
C TRP A 169 0.17 5.74 -11.44
N THR A 170 0.71 6.94 -11.21
CA THR A 170 1.18 7.38 -9.90
C THR A 170 0.32 8.54 -9.42
N ALA A 171 0.11 8.64 -8.12
CA ALA A 171 -0.57 9.75 -7.46
C ALA A 171 0.19 10.12 -6.18
N LYS A 172 0.57 11.40 -6.03
CA LYS A 172 1.14 11.90 -4.77
C LYS A 172 0.05 12.35 -3.82
N LEU A 173 0.03 11.77 -2.63
CA LEU A 173 -0.87 12.15 -1.53
C LEU A 173 -0.03 12.79 -0.43
N GLU A 174 -0.45 13.97 0.05
CA GLU A 174 0.15 14.59 1.24
C GLU A 174 -0.07 13.72 2.48
N ASN A 175 -1.29 13.23 2.66
CA ASN A 175 -1.66 12.28 3.70
C ASN A 175 -2.38 11.07 3.08
N ALA A 176 -1.96 9.88 3.46
CA ALA A 176 -2.52 8.63 2.94
C ALA A 176 -3.77 8.21 3.72
N GLU A 177 -4.89 8.83 3.38
CA GLU A 177 -6.17 8.64 4.07
C GLU A 177 -7.35 8.63 3.08
N HIS A 178 -8.55 8.32 3.56
CA HIS A 178 -9.77 8.36 2.78
C HIS A 178 -10.69 9.51 3.21
N VAL A 179 -11.09 10.31 2.22
CA VAL A 179 -12.26 11.18 2.28
C VAL A 179 -13.45 10.44 1.69
N LEU A 180 -14.39 10.04 2.55
CA LEU A 180 -15.58 9.31 2.14
C LEU A 180 -16.61 10.26 1.54
N CYS A 181 -17.12 9.95 0.35
CA CYS A 181 -18.22 10.71 -0.26
C CYS A 181 -19.48 9.86 -0.34
N HIS A 182 -20.54 10.31 0.35
CA HIS A 182 -21.82 9.62 0.44
C HIS A 182 -22.90 10.17 -0.50
N CYS A 183 -22.55 11.04 -1.46
CA CYS A 183 -23.55 11.54 -2.40
C CYS A 183 -24.09 10.40 -3.28
N SER A 184 -25.35 10.52 -3.69
CA SER A 184 -26.03 9.50 -4.50
C SER A 184 -25.32 9.19 -5.82
N THR A 185 -24.57 10.16 -6.38
CA THR A 185 -23.79 9.93 -7.59
C THR A 185 -22.58 9.05 -7.33
N CYS A 186 -21.85 9.28 -6.23
CA CYS A 186 -20.73 8.42 -5.82
C CYS A 186 -21.20 7.00 -5.50
N GLN A 187 -22.36 6.86 -4.84
CA GLN A 187 -22.96 5.55 -4.59
C GLN A 187 -23.31 4.81 -5.89
N LYS A 188 -23.98 5.49 -6.83
CA LYS A 188 -24.40 4.89 -8.09
C LYS A 188 -23.24 4.55 -9.02
N LEU A 189 -22.24 5.43 -9.12
CA LEU A 189 -21.05 5.20 -9.96
C LEU A 189 -20.11 4.15 -9.34
N GLY A 190 -19.95 4.17 -8.02
CA GLY A 190 -19.06 3.25 -7.31
C GLY A 190 -19.68 1.89 -6.98
N GLY A 191 -21.02 1.76 -7.04
CA GLY A 191 -21.73 0.55 -6.65
C GLY A 191 -21.65 0.23 -5.14
N GLY A 192 -21.18 1.19 -4.33
CA GLY A 192 -20.95 1.03 -2.89
C GLY A 192 -21.68 2.07 -2.05
N PRO A 193 -21.63 1.94 -0.71
CA PRO A 193 -22.31 2.85 0.22
C PRO A 193 -21.75 4.28 0.19
N TYR A 194 -20.52 4.42 -0.27
CA TYR A 194 -19.78 5.65 -0.46
C TYR A 194 -18.61 5.36 -1.41
N SER A 195 -17.80 6.37 -1.65
CA SER A 195 -16.53 6.21 -2.34
C SER A 195 -15.38 6.77 -1.52
N CYS A 196 -14.20 6.16 -1.65
CA CYS A 196 -12.98 6.59 -0.97
C CYS A 196 -12.15 7.48 -1.90
N ASN A 197 -11.79 8.67 -1.42
CA ASN A 197 -11.21 9.72 -2.25
C ASN A 197 -10.07 10.47 -1.58
N GLN A 198 -9.24 11.10 -2.40
CA GLN A 198 -8.35 12.19 -1.99
C GLN A 198 -8.39 13.31 -3.02
N ILE A 199 -8.26 14.56 -2.56
CA ILE A 199 -8.21 15.73 -3.43
C ILE A 199 -6.75 16.16 -3.56
N ILE A 200 -6.20 16.08 -4.77
CA ILE A 200 -4.78 16.39 -5.02
C ILE A 200 -4.65 17.40 -6.18
N PRO A 201 -3.53 18.14 -6.28
CA PRO A 201 -3.20 18.90 -7.47
C PRO A 201 -3.20 17.99 -8.70
N LYS A 202 -3.65 18.50 -9.85
CA LYS A 202 -3.76 17.71 -11.08
C LYS A 202 -2.40 17.15 -11.53
N GLU A 203 -1.34 17.91 -11.32
CA GLU A 203 0.04 17.59 -11.71
C GLU A 203 0.61 16.41 -10.92
N GLU A 204 0.01 16.11 -9.77
CA GLU A 204 0.43 15.04 -8.87
C GLU A 204 -0.14 13.67 -9.25
N LEU A 205 -0.97 13.59 -10.30
CA LEU A 205 -1.36 12.33 -10.93
C LEU A 205 -0.74 12.21 -12.32
N GLN A 206 -0.02 11.12 -12.55
CA GLN A 206 0.62 10.82 -13.82
C GLN A 206 0.20 9.44 -14.31
N ILE A 207 -0.41 9.38 -15.49
CA ILE A 207 -0.68 8.10 -16.15
C ILE A 207 0.65 7.57 -16.70
N ILE A 208 1.06 6.39 -16.23
CA ILE A 208 2.31 5.74 -16.63
C ILE A 208 2.09 4.88 -17.89
N SER A 209 0.96 4.18 -17.98
CA SER A 209 0.60 3.36 -19.14
C SER A 209 -0.92 3.12 -19.23
N GLY A 210 -1.42 2.80 -20.43
CA GLY A 210 -2.81 2.44 -20.67
C GLY A 210 -3.77 3.63 -20.88
N GLU A 211 -3.26 4.80 -21.25
CA GLU A 211 -4.08 6.00 -21.49
C GLU A 211 -5.17 5.76 -22.55
N GLU A 212 -4.89 4.92 -23.56
CA GLU A 212 -5.84 4.52 -24.60
C GLU A 212 -7.06 3.74 -24.06
N ASN A 213 -6.95 3.20 -22.85
CA ASN A 213 -8.01 2.50 -22.13
C ASN A 213 -8.83 3.42 -21.22
N ILE A 214 -8.42 4.69 -21.07
CA ILE A 214 -9.20 5.70 -20.34
C ILE A 214 -10.36 6.20 -21.22
N ARG A 215 -11.54 6.28 -20.60
CA ARG A 215 -12.72 6.96 -21.14
C ARG A 215 -13.23 7.99 -20.15
N GLN A 216 -13.99 8.94 -20.68
CA GLN A 216 -14.52 10.06 -19.91
C GLN A 216 -16.05 10.03 -19.95
N TYR A 217 -16.67 10.18 -18.78
CA TYR A 217 -18.09 10.44 -18.63
C TYR A 217 -18.27 11.82 -17.99
N ARG A 218 -19.28 12.59 -18.41
CA ARG A 218 -19.51 13.95 -17.89
C ARG A 218 -20.94 14.12 -17.43
N TYR A 219 -21.11 14.66 -16.22
CA TYR A 219 -22.42 14.99 -15.64
C TYR A 219 -22.35 16.35 -14.91
N LYS A 220 -23.50 16.88 -14.46
CA LYS A 220 -23.54 18.10 -13.63
C LYS A 220 -23.60 17.72 -12.15
N GLY A 221 -22.65 18.24 -11.36
CA GLY A 221 -22.61 18.04 -9.91
C GLY A 221 -23.61 18.92 -9.15
N ALA A 222 -23.60 18.83 -7.83
CA ALA A 222 -24.48 19.63 -6.95
C ALA A 222 -24.27 21.15 -7.10
N SER A 223 -23.08 21.57 -7.53
CA SER A 223 -22.76 22.97 -7.87
C SER A 223 -23.37 23.47 -9.19
N GLY A 224 -24.02 22.59 -9.96
CA GLY A 224 -24.52 22.87 -11.30
C GLY A 224 -23.43 22.93 -12.40
N LYS A 225 -22.15 22.82 -12.02
CA LYS A 225 -21.00 22.75 -12.93
C LYS A 225 -20.71 21.31 -13.34
N PHE A 226 -19.91 21.14 -14.40
CA PHE A 226 -19.58 19.80 -14.88
C PHE A 226 -18.56 19.10 -13.99
N VAL A 227 -18.72 17.79 -13.90
CA VAL A 227 -17.77 16.82 -13.36
C VAL A 227 -17.43 15.84 -14.47
N ARG A 228 -16.14 15.61 -14.71
CA ARG A 228 -15.60 14.63 -15.67
C ARG A 228 -15.04 13.45 -14.88
N CYS A 229 -15.58 12.27 -15.11
CA CYS A 229 -15.10 11.03 -14.53
C CYS A 229 -14.18 10.35 -15.54
N TYR A 230 -12.95 10.03 -15.14
CA TYR A 230 -12.01 9.27 -15.95
C TYR A 230 -11.98 7.83 -15.42
N PHE A 231 -12.27 6.87 -16.29
CA PHE A 231 -12.45 5.47 -15.91
C PHE A 231 -11.89 4.50 -16.96
N CYS A 232 -11.57 3.29 -16.53
CA CYS A 232 -11.13 2.22 -17.42
C CYS A 232 -12.30 1.73 -18.28
N LYS A 233 -12.15 1.73 -19.61
CA LYS A 233 -13.18 1.22 -20.54
C LYS A 233 -13.38 -0.30 -20.46
N ILE A 234 -12.46 -1.03 -19.85
CA ILE A 234 -12.45 -2.50 -19.76
C ILE A 234 -13.14 -2.95 -18.47
N CYS A 235 -12.66 -2.49 -17.30
CA CYS A 235 -13.14 -2.94 -16.00
C CYS A 235 -13.98 -1.90 -15.24
N THR A 236 -14.30 -0.77 -15.87
CA THR A 236 -15.11 0.33 -15.33
C THR A 236 -14.61 1.00 -14.05
N SER A 237 -13.42 0.64 -13.56
CA SER A 237 -12.79 1.30 -12.42
C SER A 237 -12.61 2.78 -12.70
N HIS A 238 -13.19 3.62 -11.84
CA HIS A 238 -13.00 5.06 -11.87
C HIS A 238 -11.63 5.41 -11.27
N ILE A 239 -10.78 6.09 -12.03
CA ILE A 239 -9.40 6.42 -11.63
C ILE A 239 -9.41 7.73 -10.84
N TYR A 240 -9.91 8.79 -11.49
CA TYR A 240 -10.05 10.11 -10.88
C TYR A 240 -11.21 10.89 -11.51
N HIS A 241 -11.68 11.90 -10.80
CA HIS A 241 -12.72 12.83 -11.24
C HIS A 241 -12.15 14.25 -11.25
N HIS A 242 -12.51 15.04 -12.27
CA HIS A 242 -12.15 16.46 -12.38
C HIS A 242 -13.41 17.30 -12.36
N GLN A 243 -13.47 18.30 -11.48
CA GLN A 243 -14.64 19.18 -11.37
C GLN A 243 -14.29 20.57 -11.86
N ASP A 244 -15.17 21.16 -12.69
CA ASP A 244 -14.96 22.53 -13.19
C ASP A 244 -14.95 23.59 -12.07
N VAL A 245 -15.47 23.28 -10.87
CA VAL A 245 -15.40 24.17 -9.68
C VAL A 245 -14.01 24.22 -9.04
N MET A 246 -13.16 23.23 -9.30
CA MET A 246 -11.80 23.13 -8.77
C MET A 246 -10.86 22.77 -9.94
N PRO A 247 -10.61 23.69 -10.88
CA PRO A 247 -9.94 23.38 -12.14
C PRO A 247 -8.51 22.84 -11.97
N GLU A 248 -7.79 23.26 -10.92
CA GLU A 248 -6.41 22.85 -10.64
C GLU A 248 -6.30 21.56 -9.81
N LYS A 249 -7.43 21.00 -9.34
CA LYS A 249 -7.44 19.81 -8.47
C LYS A 249 -8.26 18.68 -9.07
N ILE A 250 -7.87 17.45 -8.75
CA ILE A 250 -8.59 16.23 -9.10
C ILE A 250 -8.94 15.43 -7.85
N ILE A 251 -9.93 14.55 -7.99
CA ILE A 251 -10.35 13.63 -6.95
C ILE A 251 -9.95 12.22 -7.36
N VAL A 252 -8.90 11.68 -6.74
CA VAL A 252 -8.39 10.33 -7.01
C VAL A 252 -9.16 9.31 -6.18
N ARG A 253 -9.44 8.12 -6.76
CA ARG A 253 -9.97 6.97 -6.02
C ARG A 253 -8.85 6.24 -5.30
N THR A 254 -8.85 6.33 -3.97
CA THR A 254 -7.74 5.87 -3.11
C THR A 254 -7.65 4.36 -2.99
N LEU A 255 -8.76 3.62 -3.10
CA LEU A 255 -8.77 2.15 -3.05
C LEU A 255 -8.09 1.48 -4.26
N LEU A 256 -7.80 2.22 -5.32
CA LEU A 256 -7.05 1.74 -6.49
C LEU A 256 -5.55 2.02 -6.38
N LEU A 257 -5.09 2.64 -5.29
CA LEU A 257 -3.68 2.90 -4.99
C LEU A 257 -3.12 1.78 -4.12
N GLU A 258 -1.82 1.51 -4.24
CA GLU A 258 -1.10 0.56 -3.37
C GLU A 258 -1.26 0.96 -1.89
N GLY A 259 -1.74 0.01 -1.09
CA GLY A 259 -2.03 0.20 0.33
C GLY A 259 -3.31 0.99 0.62
N GLY A 260 -4.14 1.25 -0.40
CA GLY A 260 -5.44 1.91 -0.24
C GLY A 260 -6.33 1.22 0.78
N GLU A 261 -6.30 -0.10 0.85
CA GLU A 261 -7.05 -0.92 1.82
C GLU A 261 -6.62 -0.71 3.28
N ASN A 262 -5.44 -0.14 3.52
CA ASN A 262 -4.90 0.13 4.85
C ASN A 262 -4.98 1.61 5.23
N MET A 263 -5.46 2.49 4.34
CA MET A 263 -5.61 3.92 4.63
C MET A 263 -6.79 4.14 5.59
N PRO A 264 -6.62 4.95 6.66
CA PRO A 264 -7.72 5.29 7.54
C PRO A 264 -8.73 6.20 6.82
N ALA A 265 -10.02 6.08 7.15
CA ALA A 265 -11.01 7.10 6.82
C ALA A 265 -10.97 8.22 7.86
N THR A 266 -10.73 9.45 7.43
CA THR A 266 -10.49 10.60 8.33
C THR A 266 -11.47 11.75 8.11
N ALA A 267 -12.19 11.77 6.99
CA ALA A 267 -13.21 12.77 6.70
C ALA A 267 -14.37 12.19 5.90
N GLU A 268 -15.54 12.81 6.02
CA GLU A 268 -16.74 12.50 5.24
C GLU A 268 -17.28 13.78 4.57
N ILE A 269 -17.78 13.65 3.33
CA ILE A 269 -18.51 14.69 2.61
C ILE A 269 -19.86 14.17 2.12
N PHE A 270 -20.86 15.06 2.09
CA PHE A 270 -22.27 14.72 1.86
C PHE A 270 -22.79 13.66 2.85
N GLY A 271 -22.37 13.74 4.13
CA GLY A 271 -22.70 12.75 5.16
C GLY A 271 -24.20 12.52 5.36
N GLU A 272 -25.05 13.49 5.00
CA GLU A 272 -26.50 13.35 4.95
C GLU A 272 -26.99 12.27 3.97
N GLY A 273 -26.17 11.91 2.97
CA GLY A 273 -26.42 10.81 2.03
C GLY A 273 -26.01 9.43 2.56
N ARG A 274 -25.49 9.34 3.79
CA ARG A 274 -25.06 8.06 4.38
C ARG A 274 -26.24 7.12 4.54
N LEU A 275 -26.11 5.92 3.98
CA LEU A 275 -27.15 4.89 4.09
C LEU A 275 -27.26 4.43 5.54
N ALA A 276 -28.48 4.41 6.09
CA ALA A 276 -28.71 4.16 7.51
C ALA A 276 -28.25 2.78 8.01
N TRP A 277 -28.18 1.79 7.11
CA TRP A 277 -27.69 0.44 7.41
C TRP A 277 -26.17 0.31 7.38
N VAL A 278 -25.45 1.33 6.88
CA VAL A 278 -23.99 1.37 6.92
C VAL A 278 -23.58 1.75 8.33
N GLN A 279 -23.32 0.72 9.13
CA GLN A 279 -22.80 0.79 10.48
C GLN A 279 -21.46 0.05 10.53
N GLU A 280 -20.65 0.28 11.56
CA GLU A 280 -19.47 -0.55 11.82
C GLU A 280 -19.91 -2.01 12.03
N LEU A 281 -19.73 -2.87 11.03
CA LEU A 281 -20.06 -4.31 11.11
C LEU A 281 -19.25 -5.04 12.19
N SER A 282 -18.17 -4.44 12.69
CA SER A 282 -17.29 -5.02 13.73
C SER A 282 -17.94 -5.15 15.11
N LYS A 283 -19.13 -4.56 15.35
CA LYS A 283 -19.83 -4.66 16.64
C LYS A 283 -20.94 -5.72 16.70
N GLN A 284 -21.11 -6.54 15.65
CA GLN A 284 -22.22 -7.49 15.57
C GLN A 284 -21.85 -8.93 15.17
N LEU A 285 -20.60 -9.36 15.39
CA LEU A 285 -20.23 -10.78 15.35
C LEU A 285 -19.58 -11.19 16.68
#